data_AF-A0A382NVM6-F1
#
_entry.id   AF-A0A382NVM6-F1
#
_cell.length_a   1.000
_cell.length_b   1.000
_cell.length_c   1.000
_cell.angle_alpha   90.00
_cell.angle_beta   90.00
_cell.angle_gamma   90.00
#
_symmetry.space_group_name_H-M   'P 1'
#
loop_
_entity.id
_entity.type
_entity.pdbx_description
1 polymer ?
#
loop_
_entity_poly.entity_id
_entity_poly.type
_entity_poly.pdbx_seq_one_letter_code
_entity_poly.pdbx_strand_id
1 'polypeptide(L)'
;MAISYDDVVNAQKTQDGVIRKTSLTFSDTFTKITGSTVYLKNEFEQKTGSFKLRGAYYKIKTLSEEEKRNGVVAASAGNHAQGVAFASALEKIKCVIVMPKNASPAKIAATKAYGATVVLAGKNYDESWI
;
A
#
# COMPACT_ATOMS: atom_id res chain seq x y z
N MET A 1 6.60 18.83 -6.64
CA MET A 1 5.87 18.37 -7.84
C MET A 1 4.39 18.51 -7.52
N ALA A 2 3.62 19.29 -8.30
CA ALA A 2 2.19 19.44 -8.06
C ALA A 2 1.47 18.23 -8.67
N ILE A 3 0.65 17.55 -7.87
CA ILE A 3 -0.22 16.45 -8.35
C ILE A 3 -1.50 17.06 -8.90
N SER A 4 -1.89 16.62 -10.09
CA SER A 4 -3.10 17.04 -10.79
C SER A 4 -4.17 15.95 -10.80
N TYR A 5 -5.37 16.31 -11.24
CA TYR A 5 -6.44 15.33 -11.47
C TYR A 5 -6.05 14.28 -12.51
N ASP A 6 -5.30 14.69 -13.55
CA ASP A 6 -4.88 13.77 -14.62
C ASP A 6 -3.94 12.68 -14.12
N ASP A 7 -3.12 12.96 -13.09
CA ASP A 7 -2.29 11.95 -12.44
C ASP A 7 -3.13 10.85 -11.78
N VAL A 8 -4.28 11.20 -11.20
CA VAL A 8 -5.22 10.24 -10.59
C VAL A 8 -5.90 9.40 -11.69
N VAL A 9 -6.31 10.04 -12.79
CA VAL A 9 -6.92 9.34 -13.94
C VAL A 9 -5.92 8.38 -14.58
N ASN A 10 -4.66 8.79 -14.74
CA ASN A 10 -3.60 7.94 -15.25
C ASN A 10 -3.33 6.77 -14.30
N ALA A 11 -3.27 7.02 -12.99
CA ALA A 11 -3.14 5.96 -12.00
C ALA A 11 -4.30 4.95 -12.02
N GLN A 12 -5.53 5.40 -12.36
CA GLN A 12 -6.66 4.51 -12.53
C GLN A 12 -6.49 3.57 -13.74
N LYS A 13 -5.98 4.08 -14.87
CA LYS A 13 -5.76 3.29 -16.09
C LYS A 13 -4.71 2.19 -15.90
N THR A 14 -3.75 2.40 -15.01
CA THR A 14 -2.65 1.46 -14.73
C THR A 14 -3.04 0.27 -13.82
N GLN A 15 -4.26 0.25 -13.27
CA GLN A 15 -4.65 -0.70 -12.20
C GLN A 15 -4.73 -2.19 -12.60
N ASP A 16 -4.84 -2.49 -13.90
CA ASP A 16 -4.71 -3.83 -14.52
C ASP A 16 -5.41 -4.98 -13.77
N GLY A 17 -6.63 -4.75 -13.29
CA GLY A 17 -7.42 -5.75 -12.53
C GLY A 17 -6.89 -6.11 -11.13
N VAL A 18 -5.73 -5.60 -10.74
CA VAL A 18 -5.10 -5.83 -9.42
C VAL A 18 -5.81 -5.04 -8.32
N ILE A 19 -6.16 -3.78 -8.62
CA ILE A 19 -6.80 -2.89 -7.67
C ILE A 19 -8.32 -3.09 -7.70
N ARG A 20 -8.89 -3.41 -6.53
CA ARG A 20 -10.35 -3.60 -6.38
C ARG A 20 -11.11 -2.27 -6.39
N LYS A 21 -12.28 -2.26 -7.02
CA LYS A 21 -13.33 -1.27 -6.75
C LYS A 21 -14.07 -1.71 -5.47
N THR A 22 -13.57 -1.23 -4.34
CA THR A 22 -14.12 -1.50 -3.01
C THR A 22 -15.53 -0.97 -2.86
N SER A 23 -16.33 -1.59 -2.00
CA SER A 23 -17.72 -1.21 -1.79
C SER A 23 -17.86 0.22 -1.23
N LEU A 24 -19.01 0.82 -1.50
CA LEU A 24 -19.43 2.09 -0.92
C LEU A 24 -20.76 1.83 -0.20
N THR A 25 -20.70 1.69 1.12
CA THR A 25 -21.83 1.24 1.93
C THR A 25 -22.56 2.43 2.54
N PHE A 26 -23.86 2.54 2.29
CA PHE A 26 -24.69 3.53 2.98
C PHE A 26 -24.70 3.26 4.49
N SER A 27 -24.61 4.32 5.30
CA SER A 27 -24.75 4.21 6.75
C SER A 27 -25.94 5.02 7.25
N ASP A 28 -26.99 4.33 7.65
CA ASP A 28 -28.18 4.94 8.27
C ASP A 28 -27.81 5.64 9.59
N THR A 29 -27.01 4.99 10.43
CA THR A 29 -26.57 5.54 11.72
C THR A 29 -25.81 6.85 11.56
N PHE A 30 -24.78 6.91 10.71
CA PHE A 30 -24.01 8.14 10.51
C PHE A 30 -24.81 9.21 9.76
N THR A 31 -25.74 8.80 8.90
CA THR A 31 -26.66 9.74 8.25
C THR A 31 -27.53 10.46 9.27
N LYS A 32 -28.10 9.73 10.22
CA LYS A 32 -28.91 10.30 11.31
C LYS A 32 -28.11 11.20 12.25
N ILE A 33 -26.88 10.79 12.60
CA ILE A 33 -26.01 11.56 13.51
C ILE A 33 -25.60 12.90 12.88
N THR A 34 -25.32 12.92 11.59
CA THR A 34 -24.78 14.11 10.90
C THR A 34 -25.85 14.97 10.23
N GLY A 35 -27.08 14.45 10.05
CA GLY A 35 -28.12 15.11 9.26
C GLY A 35 -27.83 15.17 7.75
N SER A 36 -26.84 14.42 7.27
CA SER A 36 -26.39 14.38 5.86
C SER A 36 -26.29 12.93 5.37
N THR A 37 -26.45 12.67 4.07
CA THR A 37 -26.33 11.30 3.53
C THR A 37 -24.88 10.81 3.59
N VAL A 38 -24.59 9.83 4.45
CA VAL A 38 -23.23 9.30 4.67
C VAL A 38 -23.05 7.93 4.02
N TYR A 39 -21.95 7.77 3.30
CA TYR A 39 -21.45 6.50 2.79
C TYR A 39 -20.05 6.20 3.30
N LEU A 40 -19.77 4.91 3.54
CA LEU A 40 -18.48 4.41 4.00
C LEU A 40 -17.73 3.79 2.82
N LYS A 41 -16.52 4.28 2.55
CA LYS A 41 -15.64 3.73 1.52
C LYS A 41 -14.75 2.65 2.12
N ASN A 42 -15.08 1.39 1.87
CA ASN A 42 -14.52 0.24 2.58
C ASN A 42 -13.15 -0.20 2.05
N GLU A 43 -12.13 0.64 2.19
CA GLU A 43 -10.77 0.32 1.71
C GLU A 43 -10.09 -0.84 2.45
N PHE A 44 -10.65 -1.32 3.56
CA PHE A 44 -10.22 -2.56 4.20
C PHE A 44 -10.49 -3.80 3.34
N GLU A 45 -11.40 -3.72 2.34
CA GLU A 45 -11.66 -4.80 1.37
C GLU A 45 -10.61 -4.86 0.25
N GLN A 46 -9.75 -3.84 0.14
CA GLN A 46 -8.68 -3.83 -0.84
C GLN A 46 -7.71 -4.99 -0.58
N LYS A 47 -7.02 -5.46 -1.62
CA LYS A 47 -5.86 -6.34 -1.44
C LYS A 47 -4.87 -5.67 -0.46
N THR A 48 -4.23 -6.49 0.37
CA THR A 48 -3.41 -6.06 1.53
C THR A 48 -4.16 -5.33 2.65
N GLY A 49 -5.49 -5.28 2.59
CA GLY A 49 -6.36 -4.81 3.69
C GLY A 49 -6.39 -3.28 3.87
N SER A 50 -5.91 -2.51 2.90
CA SER A 50 -5.99 -1.04 2.96
C SER A 50 -5.80 -0.37 1.59
N PHE A 51 -6.07 0.94 1.53
CA PHE A 51 -5.87 1.76 0.33
C PHE A 51 -4.40 1.90 -0.10
N LYS A 52 -3.43 1.59 0.77
CA LYS A 52 -1.99 1.84 0.52
C LYS A 52 -1.46 1.08 -0.70
N LEU A 53 -2.10 -0.02 -1.09
CA LEU A 53 -1.75 -0.74 -2.30
C LEU A 53 -1.93 0.12 -3.56
N ARG A 54 -2.93 1.00 -3.63
CA ARG A 54 -3.23 1.79 -4.84
C ARG A 54 -2.02 2.60 -5.31
N GLY A 55 -1.42 3.35 -4.38
CA GLY A 55 -0.23 4.16 -4.67
C GLY A 55 1.03 3.32 -4.85
N ALA A 56 1.21 2.29 -4.01
CA ALA A 56 2.37 1.41 -4.11
C ALA A 56 2.42 0.70 -5.47
N TYR A 57 1.29 0.14 -5.91
CA TYR A 57 1.16 -0.52 -7.20
C TYR A 57 1.40 0.45 -8.36
N TYR A 58 0.78 1.64 -8.34
CA TYR A 58 1.02 2.63 -9.39
C TYR A 58 2.50 3.02 -9.49
N LYS A 59 3.15 3.33 -8.37
CA LYS A 59 4.57 3.71 -8.38
C LYS A 59 5.45 2.57 -8.89
N ILE A 60 5.21 1.35 -8.43
CA ILE A 60 6.02 0.18 -8.82
C ILE A 60 5.82 -0.17 -10.31
N LYS A 61 4.57 -0.13 -10.79
CA LYS A 61 4.22 -0.42 -12.18
C LYS A 61 4.80 0.59 -13.17
N THR A 62 4.99 1.84 -12.72
CA THR A 62 5.51 2.95 -13.54
C THR A 62 7.02 3.11 -13.50
N LEU A 63 7.74 2.28 -12.73
CA LEU A 63 9.20 2.25 -12.79
C LEU A 63 9.67 1.82 -14.18
N SER A 64 10.72 2.48 -14.66
CA SER A 64 11.47 2.04 -15.83
C SER A 64 12.15 0.69 -15.55
N GLU A 65 12.48 -0.06 -16.61
CA GLU A 65 13.18 -1.34 -16.46
C GLU A 65 14.55 -1.19 -15.78
N GLU A 66 15.20 -0.02 -15.90
CA GLU A 66 16.42 0.29 -15.16
C GLU A 66 16.17 0.43 -13.65
N GLU A 67 15.16 1.20 -13.26
CA GLU A 67 14.77 1.34 -11.85
C GLU A 67 14.33 -0.01 -11.26
N LYS A 68 13.59 -0.83 -12.02
CA LYS A 68 13.17 -2.17 -11.58
C LYS A 68 14.36 -3.08 -11.28
N ARG A 69 15.43 -3.03 -12.09
CA ARG A 69 16.65 -3.84 -11.88
C ARG A 69 17.36 -3.49 -10.57
N ASN A 70 17.28 -2.23 -10.13
CA ASN A 70 17.87 -1.78 -8.87
C ASN A 70 17.09 -2.26 -7.63
N GLY A 71 15.84 -2.71 -7.81
CA GLY A 71 14.97 -3.08 -6.70
C GLY A 71 14.34 -1.87 -6.00
N VAL A 72 13.56 -2.13 -4.97
CA VAL A 72 12.91 -1.09 -4.16
C VAL A 72 13.14 -1.33 -2.67
N VAL A 73 13.19 -0.23 -1.93
CA VAL A 73 13.25 -0.21 -0.47
C VAL A 73 12.16 0.71 0.10
N ALA A 74 11.55 0.31 1.21
CA ALA A 74 10.64 1.17 1.97
C ALA A 74 10.72 0.89 3.48
N ALA A 75 10.49 1.91 4.30
CA ALA A 75 10.33 1.76 5.74
C ALA A 75 8.84 1.79 6.11
N SER A 76 8.32 0.76 6.77
CA SER A 76 6.94 0.76 7.28
C SER A 76 6.67 -0.41 8.23
N ALA A 77 6.00 -0.14 9.35
CA ALA A 77 5.57 -1.18 10.28
C ALA A 77 4.27 -1.91 9.87
N GLY A 78 3.70 -1.71 8.66
CA GLY A 78 2.40 -2.31 8.32
C GLY A 78 1.86 -2.13 6.91
N ASN A 79 0.77 -1.38 6.75
CA ASN A 79 -0.04 -1.39 5.52
C ASN A 79 0.75 -0.97 4.27
N HIS A 80 1.67 -0.01 4.40
CA HIS A 80 2.53 0.38 3.29
C HIS A 80 3.55 -0.73 2.95
N ALA A 81 4.17 -1.36 3.96
CA ALA A 81 5.05 -2.52 3.76
C ALA A 81 4.37 -3.63 2.94
N GLN A 82 3.15 -4.01 3.32
CA GLN A 82 2.40 -5.04 2.59
C GLN A 82 2.02 -4.58 1.17
N GLY A 83 1.62 -3.32 1.00
CA GLY A 83 1.30 -2.76 -0.32
C GLY A 83 2.48 -2.76 -1.28
N VAL A 84 3.67 -2.34 -0.81
CA VAL A 84 4.92 -2.35 -1.59
C VAL A 84 5.35 -3.77 -1.88
N ALA A 85 5.40 -4.64 -0.87
CA ALA A 85 5.81 -6.04 -1.03
C ALA A 85 4.93 -6.78 -2.05
N PHE A 86 3.60 -6.64 -1.95
CA PHE A 86 2.67 -7.27 -2.89
C PHE A 86 2.84 -6.73 -4.32
N ALA A 87 2.94 -5.42 -4.50
CA ALA A 87 3.13 -4.83 -5.83
C ALA A 87 4.49 -5.21 -6.45
N SER A 88 5.57 -5.24 -5.67
CA SER A 88 6.89 -5.68 -6.13
C SER A 88 6.90 -7.15 -6.55
N ALA A 89 6.16 -8.01 -5.84
CA ALA A 89 6.03 -9.41 -6.18
C ALA A 89 5.40 -9.62 -7.57
N LEU A 90 4.36 -8.85 -7.89
CA LEU A 90 3.68 -8.91 -9.20
C LEU A 90 4.62 -8.51 -10.35
N GLU A 91 5.43 -7.48 -10.15
CA GLU A 91 6.41 -7.02 -11.14
C GLU A 91 7.75 -7.78 -11.07
N LYS A 92 7.87 -8.78 -10.19
CA LYS A 92 9.09 -9.58 -9.95
C LYS A 92 10.32 -8.73 -9.60
N ILE A 93 10.12 -7.67 -8.82
CA ILE A 93 11.15 -6.74 -8.38
C ILE A 93 11.64 -7.12 -6.98
N LYS A 94 12.96 -7.04 -6.75
CA LYS A 94 13.53 -7.22 -5.42
C LYS A 94 13.00 -6.13 -4.48
N CYS A 95 12.43 -6.54 -3.34
CA CYS A 95 11.81 -5.63 -2.38
C CYS A 95 12.44 -5.82 -1.00
N VAL A 96 12.93 -4.72 -0.42
CA VAL A 96 13.40 -4.66 0.96
C VAL A 96 12.45 -3.78 1.77
N ILE A 97 11.96 -4.30 2.88
CA ILE A 97 11.12 -3.55 3.81
C ILE A 97 11.83 -3.45 5.15
N VAL A 98 12.10 -2.22 5.59
CA VAL A 98 12.60 -1.95 6.94
C VAL A 98 11.40 -1.77 7.87
N MET A 99 11.35 -2.54 8.96
CA MET A 99 10.30 -2.46 9.98
C MET A 99 10.94 -2.27 11.36
N PRO A 100 10.29 -1.54 12.28
CA PRO A 100 10.79 -1.44 13.65
C PRO A 100 10.72 -2.80 14.35
N LYS A 101 11.61 -3.03 15.31
CA LYS A 101 11.71 -4.31 16.03
C LYS A 101 10.43 -4.71 16.78
N ASN A 102 9.59 -3.73 17.13
CA ASN A 102 8.30 -3.92 17.80
C ASN A 102 7.12 -4.07 16.83
N ALA A 103 7.36 -4.15 15.51
CA ALA A 103 6.29 -4.35 14.55
C ALA A 103 5.52 -5.64 14.84
N SER A 104 4.20 -5.60 14.63
CA SER A 104 3.33 -6.76 14.87
C SER A 104 3.82 -8.00 14.11
N PRO A 105 3.95 -9.17 14.76
CA PRO A 105 4.37 -10.41 14.11
C PRO A 105 3.52 -10.77 12.88
N ALA A 106 2.21 -10.52 12.94
CA ALA A 106 1.30 -10.76 11.82
C ALA A 106 1.65 -9.90 10.60
N LYS A 107 2.05 -8.63 10.80
CA LYS A 107 2.42 -7.71 9.72
C LYS A 107 3.78 -8.06 9.11
N ILE A 108 4.74 -8.49 9.94
CA ILE A 108 6.02 -9.02 9.48
C ILE A 108 5.80 -10.27 8.61
N ALA A 109 5.01 -11.23 9.12
CA ALA A 109 4.72 -12.47 8.42
C ALA A 109 4.02 -12.23 7.08
N ALA A 110 2.98 -11.38 7.05
CA ALA A 110 2.28 -11.02 5.82
C ALA A 110 3.22 -10.37 4.77
N THR A 111 4.13 -9.51 5.21
CA THR A 111 5.09 -8.84 4.32
C THR A 111 6.09 -9.83 3.73
N LYS A 112 6.64 -10.73 4.55
CA LYS A 112 7.53 -11.82 4.09
C LYS A 112 6.82 -12.80 3.15
N ALA A 113 5.54 -13.10 3.40
CA ALA A 113 4.76 -14.01 2.56
C ALA A 113 4.56 -13.48 1.12
N TYR A 114 4.65 -12.16 0.91
CA TYR A 114 4.69 -11.56 -0.42
C TYR A 114 6.09 -11.59 -1.08
N GLY A 115 7.09 -12.18 -0.43
CA GLY A 115 8.45 -12.34 -1.00
C GLY A 115 9.40 -11.17 -0.74
N ALA A 116 9.01 -10.18 0.08
CA ALA A 116 9.91 -9.11 0.48
C ALA A 116 10.92 -9.56 1.54
N THR A 117 12.14 -9.03 1.43
CA THR A 117 13.16 -9.15 2.48
C THR A 117 12.83 -8.16 3.58
N VAL A 118 12.55 -8.64 4.79
CA VAL A 118 12.24 -7.78 5.93
C VAL A 118 13.48 -7.59 6.81
N VAL A 119 13.88 -6.34 6.99
CA VAL A 119 14.96 -5.92 7.90
C VAL A 119 14.33 -5.32 9.15
N LEU A 120 14.63 -5.89 10.32
CA LEU A 120 14.13 -5.39 11.60
C LEU A 120 15.17 -4.45 12.23
N ALA A 121 14.94 -3.14 12.11
CA ALA A 121 15.85 -2.11 12.58
C ALA A 121 15.10 -0.93 13.20
N GLY A 122 15.71 -0.26 14.18
CA GLY A 122 15.09 0.85 14.92
C GLY A 122 14.05 0.40 15.97
N LYS A 123 13.82 1.28 16.95
CA LYS A 123 12.77 1.13 17.98
C LYS A 123 11.44 1.73 17.54
N ASN A 124 11.47 2.67 16.60
CA ASN A 124 10.33 3.40 16.06
C ASN A 124 10.54 3.66 14.56
N TYR A 125 9.57 4.31 13.91
CA TYR A 125 9.62 4.61 12.48
C TYR A 125 10.82 5.48 12.09
N ASP A 126 11.15 6.51 12.87
CA ASP A 126 12.23 7.44 12.56
C ASP A 126 13.60 6.76 12.59
N GLU A 127 13.78 5.80 13.51
CA GLU A 127 14.98 4.97 13.57
C GLU A 127 15.01 3.84 12.52
N SER A 128 13.94 3.66 11.75
CA SER A 128 13.81 2.62 10.71
C SER A 128 14.16 3.12 9.30
N TRP A 129 14.60 4.37 9.14
CA TRP A 129 14.93 5.00 7.83
C TRP A 129 16.41 4.83 7.41
N ILE A 130 17.15 3.90 8.03
CA ILE A 130 18.61 3.70 7.83
C ILE A 130 18.99 3.58 6.35
#